data_AF-A0A6A7M7U7-F1
#
_entry.id   AF-A0A6A7M7U7-F1
#
_cell.length_a   1.000
_cell.length_b   1.000
_cell.length_c   1.000
_cell.angle_alpha   90.00
_cell.angle_beta   90.00
_cell.angle_gamma   90.00
#
_symmetry.space_group_name_H-M   'P 1'
#
loop_
_entity.id
_entity.type
_entity.pdbx_description
1 polymer ?
#
loop_
_entity_poly.entity_id
_entity_poly.type
_entity_poly.pdbx_seq_one_letter_code
_entity_poly.pdbx_strand_id
1 'polypeptide(L)'
;MFAILFLLVAAEGRMSGPFPHSAGWGDIISGVVALPLIWLARNPARNKAVLHLWNAFGMLDLVVAIGLGVMSAPGSLLQIFPDPGSEAMTRLPLSFVPTVLVPMWMVLHAIIWVKLRRA
;
A
#
# COMPACT_ATOMS: atom_id res chain seq x y z
N MET A 1 9.47 0.98 -7.04
CA MET A 1 9.93 2.36 -7.28
C MET A 1 9.24 3.35 -6.34
N PHE A 2 7.91 3.53 -6.42
CA PHE A 2 7.19 4.50 -5.56
C PHE A 2 7.32 4.23 -4.05
N ALA A 3 7.27 2.98 -3.61
CA ALA A 3 7.43 2.62 -2.19
C ALA A 3 8.75 3.13 -1.56
N ILE A 4 9.85 3.05 -2.32
CA ILE A 4 11.17 3.55 -1.87
C ILE A 4 11.15 5.07 -1.75
N LEU A 5 10.41 5.77 -2.62
CA LEU A 5 10.28 7.22 -2.56
C LEU A 5 9.65 7.68 -1.24
N PHE A 6 8.76 6.89 -0.63
CA PHE A 6 8.19 7.26 0.67
C PHE A 6 9.26 7.35 1.75
N LEU A 7 10.15 6.36 1.78
CA LEU A 7 11.24 6.29 2.74
C LEU A 7 12.30 7.36 2.48
N LEU A 8 12.62 7.64 1.21
CA LEU A 8 13.58 8.69 0.84
C LEU A 8 13.06 10.09 1.18
N VAL A 9 11.81 10.40 0.83
CA VAL A 9 11.21 11.71 1.12
C VAL A 9 11.00 11.91 2.63
N ALA A 10 10.74 10.83 3.38
CA ALA A 10 10.76 10.88 4.84
C ALA A 10 12.17 11.13 5.40
N ALA A 11 13.20 10.49 4.83
CA ALA A 11 14.59 10.74 5.20
C ALA A 11 15.06 12.18 4.89
N GLU A 12 14.49 12.81 3.86
CA GLU A 12 14.66 14.24 3.55
C GLU A 12 13.88 15.18 4.50
N GLY A 13 13.09 14.64 5.44
CA GLY A 13 12.27 15.42 6.36
C GLY A 13 11.03 16.06 5.71
N ARG A 14 10.63 15.61 4.51
CA ARG A 14 9.49 16.13 3.74
C ARG A 14 8.21 15.32 3.91
N MET A 15 8.29 14.22 4.66
CA MET A 15 7.15 13.48 5.22
C MET A 15 7.50 13.06 6.64
N SER A 16 6.49 12.94 7.50
CA SER A 16 6.68 12.57 8.90
C SER A 16 5.55 11.66 9.40
N GLY A 17 5.70 11.17 10.62
CA GLY A 17 4.74 10.27 11.23
C GLY A 17 4.83 8.83 10.69
N PRO A 18 3.83 7.98 11.01
CA PRO A 18 3.87 6.56 10.68
C PRO A 18 3.59 6.26 9.20
N PHE A 19 2.93 7.16 8.48
CA PHE A 19 2.51 6.97 7.08
C PHE A 19 3.64 6.49 6.14
N PRO A 20 4.76 7.21 5.97
CA PRO A 20 5.77 6.84 4.98
C PRO A 20 6.44 5.50 5.30
N HIS A 21 6.57 5.17 6.58
CA HIS A 21 7.17 3.91 7.03
C HIS A 21 6.23 2.73 6.82
N SER A 22 4.96 2.87 7.21
CA SER A 22 3.96 1.83 7.01
C SER A 22 3.77 1.55 5.52
N ALA A 23 3.42 2.58 4.73
CA ALA A 23 3.16 2.41 3.29
C ALA A 23 4.41 1.94 2.55
N GLY A 24 5.58 2.51 2.85
CA GLY A 24 6.83 2.16 2.18
C GLY A 24 7.23 0.71 2.40
N TRP A 25 7.26 0.26 3.65
CA TRP A 25 7.62 -1.13 3.94
C TRP A 25 6.53 -2.12 3.54
N GLY A 26 5.26 -1.78 3.75
CA GLY A 26 4.14 -2.61 3.35
C GLY A 26 4.10 -2.90 1.85
N ASP A 27 4.28 -1.87 1.02
CA ASP A 27 4.38 -2.01 -0.44
C ASP A 27 5.59 -2.88 -0.85
N ILE A 28 6.76 -2.66 -0.21
CA ILE A 28 7.98 -3.43 -0.49
C ILE A 28 7.77 -4.90 -0.15
N ILE A 29 7.25 -5.20 1.04
CA ILE A 29 7.01 -6.57 1.48
C ILE A 29 5.98 -7.23 0.57
N SER A 30 4.84 -6.57 0.31
CA SER A 30 3.78 -7.06 -0.57
C SER A 30 4.32 -7.38 -1.96
N GLY A 31 5.12 -6.49 -2.55
CA GLY A 31 5.70 -6.66 -3.88
C GLY A 31 6.77 -7.75 -3.94
N VAL A 32 7.67 -7.83 -2.96
CA VAL A 32 8.73 -8.85 -2.90
C VAL A 32 8.13 -10.24 -2.70
N VAL A 33 7.19 -10.38 -1.78
CA VAL A 33 6.51 -11.66 -1.50
C VAL A 33 5.68 -12.12 -2.71
N ALA A 34 5.18 -11.20 -3.54
CA ALA A 34 4.46 -11.57 -4.75
C ALA A 34 5.31 -12.41 -5.74
N LEU A 35 6.64 -12.17 -5.81
CA LEU A 35 7.53 -12.83 -6.77
C LEU A 35 7.54 -14.36 -6.66
N PRO A 36 7.80 -14.98 -5.50
CA PRO A 36 7.70 -16.43 -5.37
C PRO A 36 6.26 -16.94 -5.54
N LEU A 37 5.25 -16.16 -5.17
CA LEU A 37 3.84 -16.57 -5.26
C LEU A 37 3.34 -16.75 -6.69
N ILE A 38 4.01 -16.17 -7.69
CA ILE A 38 3.70 -16.39 -9.12
C ILE A 38 3.74 -17.90 -9.45
N TRP A 39 4.67 -18.65 -8.87
CA TRP A 39 4.77 -20.10 -9.10
C TRP A 39 3.64 -20.86 -8.41
N LEU A 40 3.29 -20.45 -7.20
CA LEU A 40 2.21 -21.05 -6.42
C LEU A 40 0.83 -20.78 -7.06
N ALA A 41 0.67 -19.62 -7.70
CA ALA A 41 -0.54 -19.23 -8.41
C ALA A 41 -0.83 -20.09 -9.66
N ARG A 42 0.10 -20.94 -10.11
CA ARG A 42 -0.16 -21.92 -11.19
C ARG A 42 -1.09 -23.05 -10.76
N ASN A 43 -1.16 -23.35 -9.48
CA ASN A 43 -2.13 -24.27 -8.90
C ASN A 43 -2.81 -23.60 -7.69
N PRO A 44 -3.75 -22.66 -7.95
CA PRO A 44 -4.33 -21.83 -6.91
C PRO A 44 -5.19 -22.64 -5.92
N ALA A 45 -5.82 -23.74 -6.36
CA ALA A 45 -6.60 -24.61 -5.49
C ALA A 45 -5.74 -25.24 -4.38
N ARG A 46 -4.53 -25.72 -4.73
CA ARG A 46 -3.58 -26.29 -3.77
C ARG A 46 -2.99 -25.24 -2.83
N ASN A 47 -2.78 -24.01 -3.33
CA ASN A 47 -2.10 -22.93 -2.61
C ASN A 47 -3.05 -21.83 -2.11
N LYS A 48 -4.34 -22.14 -1.97
CA LYS A 48 -5.41 -21.17 -1.73
C LYS A 48 -5.17 -20.34 -0.46
N ALA A 49 -4.77 -20.97 0.63
CA ALA A 49 -4.55 -20.31 1.92
C ALA A 49 -3.45 -19.24 1.85
N VAL A 50 -2.27 -19.58 1.30
CA VAL A 50 -1.14 -18.65 1.22
C VAL A 50 -1.42 -17.50 0.24
N LEU A 51 -2.08 -17.78 -0.88
CA LEU A 51 -2.50 -16.75 -1.83
C LEU A 51 -3.53 -15.79 -1.21
N HIS A 52 -4.48 -16.31 -0.42
CA HIS A 52 -5.43 -15.47 0.33
C HIS A 52 -4.74 -14.64 1.40
N LEU A 53 -3.78 -15.21 2.14
CA LEU A 53 -3.06 -14.50 3.20
C LEU A 53 -2.27 -13.33 2.64
N TRP A 54 -1.50 -13.55 1.56
CA TRP A 54 -0.78 -12.48 0.89
C TRP A 54 -1.72 -11.42 0.30
N ASN A 55 -2.83 -11.85 -0.31
CA ASN A 55 -3.80 -10.91 -0.87
C ASN A 55 -4.49 -10.07 0.21
N ALA A 56 -4.77 -10.65 1.37
CA ALA A 56 -5.34 -9.95 2.52
C ALA A 56 -4.34 -8.99 3.16
N PHE A 57 -3.07 -9.41 3.28
CA PHE A 57 -1.98 -8.56 3.77
C PHE A 57 -1.83 -7.30 2.90
N GLY A 58 -1.72 -7.45 1.57
CA GLY A 58 -1.58 -6.31 0.66
C GLY A 58 -2.79 -5.36 0.67
N MET A 59 -4.01 -5.90 0.73
CA MET A 59 -5.21 -5.05 0.87
C MET A 59 -5.21 -4.31 2.21
N LEU A 60 -4.89 -4.99 3.32
CA LEU A 60 -4.86 -4.38 4.64
C LEU A 60 -3.83 -3.25 4.70
N ASP A 61 -2.65 -3.47 4.12
CA ASP A 61 -1.61 -2.46 4.03
C ASP A 61 -2.10 -1.19 3.31
N LEU A 62 -2.77 -1.33 2.15
CA LEU A 62 -3.35 -0.20 1.43
C LEU A 62 -4.41 0.54 2.27
N VAL A 63 -5.28 -0.18 2.97
CA VAL A 63 -6.29 0.42 3.85
C VAL A 63 -5.64 1.19 5.00
N VAL A 64 -4.62 0.62 5.62
CA VAL A 64 -3.85 1.27 6.69
C VAL A 64 -3.11 2.49 6.14
N ALA A 65 -2.50 2.39 4.96
CA ALA A 65 -1.83 3.52 4.31
C ALA A 65 -2.79 4.68 4.01
N ILE A 66 -4.02 4.39 3.57
CA ILE A 66 -5.07 5.42 3.42
C ILE A 66 -5.38 6.07 4.77
N GLY A 67 -5.63 5.26 5.80
CA GLY A 67 -5.96 5.77 7.13
C GLY A 67 -4.85 6.66 7.69
N LEU A 68 -3.61 6.19 7.67
CA LEU A 68 -2.45 6.96 8.13
C LEU A 68 -2.21 8.18 7.24
N GLY A 69 -2.38 8.05 5.93
CA GLY A 69 -2.25 9.16 4.99
C GLY A 69 -3.24 10.30 5.30
N VAL A 70 -4.49 9.96 5.58
CA VAL A 70 -5.54 10.93 5.97
C VAL A 70 -5.28 11.53 7.35
N MET A 71 -4.83 10.72 8.32
CA MET A 71 -4.49 11.20 9.67
C MET A 71 -3.19 12.01 9.73
N SER A 72 -2.37 11.95 8.68
CA SER A 72 -1.14 12.74 8.52
C SER A 72 -1.30 13.88 7.52
N ALA A 73 -2.46 14.05 6.87
CA ALA A 73 -2.64 15.07 5.83
C ALA A 73 -2.86 16.46 6.47
N PRO A 74 -2.08 17.49 6.09
CA PRO A 74 -2.28 18.84 6.58
C PRO A 74 -3.69 19.35 6.28
N GLY A 75 -4.38 19.86 7.29
CA GLY A 75 -5.75 20.37 7.15
C GLY A 75 -6.84 19.30 7.10
N SER A 76 -6.49 18.02 7.30
CA SER A 76 -7.47 16.95 7.45
C SER A 76 -8.27 17.12 8.75
N LEU A 77 -9.59 16.88 8.69
CA LEU A 77 -10.45 16.85 9.88
C LEU A 77 -10.07 15.73 10.86
N LEU A 78 -9.34 14.73 10.38
CA LEU A 78 -8.84 13.60 11.16
C LEU A 78 -7.33 13.69 11.42
N GLN A 79 -6.72 14.87 11.28
CA GLN A 79 -5.28 15.03 11.47
C GLN A 79 -4.90 14.75 12.93
N ILE A 80 -4.09 13.69 13.12
CA ILE A 80 -3.53 13.28 14.42
C ILE A 80 -2.00 13.48 14.42
N PHE A 81 -1.36 13.29 13.27
CA PHE A 81 0.09 13.44 13.14
C PHE A 81 0.45 14.84 12.62
N PRO A 82 1.48 15.48 13.20
CA PRO A 82 1.88 16.83 12.82
C PRO A 82 2.56 16.87 11.45
N ASP A 83 2.64 18.07 10.89
CA ASP A 83 3.30 18.36 9.62
C ASP A 83 4.79 17.98 9.63
N PRO A 84 5.39 17.70 8.45
CA PRO A 84 4.78 17.71 7.12
C PRO A 84 3.88 16.49 6.82
N GLY A 85 3.86 15.47 7.68
CA GLY A 85 2.95 14.34 7.60
C GLY A 85 2.94 13.68 6.21
N SER A 86 1.78 13.67 5.55
CA SER A 86 1.58 13.14 4.19
C SER A 86 1.48 14.23 3.11
N GLU A 87 1.85 15.50 3.39
CA GLU A 87 1.71 16.64 2.48
C GLU A 87 2.27 16.36 1.09
N ALA A 88 3.41 15.68 1.01
CA ALA A 88 4.08 15.34 -0.24
C ALA A 88 3.17 14.53 -1.20
N MET A 89 2.20 13.77 -0.69
CA MET A 89 1.20 13.03 -1.46
C MET A 89 0.21 13.93 -2.22
N THR A 90 0.22 15.25 -2.00
CA THR A 90 -0.61 16.21 -2.74
C THR A 90 0.10 16.79 -3.96
N ARG A 91 1.41 16.54 -4.11
CA ARG A 91 2.27 17.15 -5.15
C ARG A 91 2.81 16.09 -6.10
N LEU A 92 3.05 16.48 -7.35
CA LEU A 92 3.69 15.61 -8.31
C LEU A 92 5.13 15.27 -7.90
N PRO A 93 5.61 14.05 -8.19
CA PRO A 93 4.88 12.94 -8.83
C PRO A 93 4.05 12.09 -7.84
N LEU A 94 4.16 12.34 -6.54
CA LEU A 94 3.60 11.47 -5.49
C LEU A 94 2.07 11.52 -5.42
N SER A 95 1.43 12.57 -5.91
CA SER A 95 -0.04 12.63 -6.01
C SER A 95 -0.66 11.54 -6.88
N PHE A 96 0.13 10.91 -7.76
CA PHE A 96 -0.31 9.73 -8.52
C PHE A 96 -0.59 8.51 -7.63
N VAL A 97 0.04 8.43 -6.45
CA VAL A 97 -0.12 7.33 -5.50
C VAL A 97 -1.57 7.25 -4.98
N PRO A 98 -2.12 8.26 -4.28
CA PRO A 98 -3.48 8.18 -3.77
C PRO A 98 -4.55 8.29 -4.88
N THR A 99 -4.26 8.95 -5.99
CA THR A 99 -5.26 9.22 -7.04
C THR A 99 -5.39 8.10 -8.08
N VAL A 100 -4.34 7.28 -8.26
CA VAL A 100 -4.33 6.22 -9.29
C VAL A 100 -3.83 4.89 -8.74
N LEU A 101 -2.62 4.86 -8.18
CA LEU A 101 -1.96 3.59 -7.86
C LEU A 101 -2.68 2.82 -6.74
N VAL A 102 -3.00 3.48 -5.63
CA VAL A 102 -3.69 2.86 -4.50
C VAL A 102 -5.07 2.32 -4.93
N PRO A 103 -5.97 3.11 -5.56
CA PRO A 103 -7.24 2.58 -6.07
C PRO A 103 -7.07 1.39 -7.03
N MET A 104 -6.11 1.47 -7.95
CA MET A 104 -5.82 0.39 -8.90
C MET A 104 -5.38 -0.89 -8.18
N TRP A 105 -4.47 -0.80 -7.21
CA TRP A 105 -4.01 -1.96 -6.46
C TRP A 105 -5.10 -2.58 -5.59
N MET A 106 -5.97 -1.76 -4.98
CA MET A 106 -7.15 -2.27 -4.27
C MET A 106 -8.07 -3.08 -5.19
N VAL A 107 -8.32 -2.59 -6.42
CA VAL A 107 -9.13 -3.32 -7.42
C VAL A 107 -8.46 -4.64 -7.79
N LEU A 108 -7.14 -4.67 -7.97
CA LEU A 108 -6.41 -5.91 -8.27
C LEU A 108 -6.55 -6.94 -7.13
N HIS A 109 -6.39 -6.51 -5.87
CA HIS A 109 -6.61 -7.38 -4.71
C HIS A 109 -8.05 -7.91 -4.64
N ALA A 110 -9.04 -7.08 -4.98
CA ALA A 110 -10.44 -7.51 -5.08
C ALA A 110 -10.66 -8.57 -6.17
N ILE A 111 -10.09 -8.37 -7.35
CA ILE A 111 -10.15 -9.33 -8.47
C ILE A 111 -9.50 -10.66 -8.06
N ILE A 112 -8.34 -10.62 -7.40
CA ILE A 112 -7.65 -11.83 -6.93
C ILE A 112 -8.53 -12.60 -5.94
N TRP A 113 -9.21 -11.92 -5.01
CA TRP A 113 -10.16 -12.58 -4.11
C TRP A 113 -11.29 -13.28 -4.87
N VAL A 114 -11.86 -12.63 -5.90
CA VAL A 114 -12.93 -13.24 -6.71
C VAL A 114 -12.41 -14.46 -7.45
N LYS A 115 -11.21 -14.38 -8.03
CA LYS A 115 -10.58 -15.52 -8.73
C LYS A 115 -10.27 -16.68 -7.80
N LEU A 116 -9.68 -16.42 -6.64
CA LEU A 116 -9.36 -17.46 -5.65
C LEU A 116 -10.61 -18.13 -5.05
N ARG A 117 -11.73 -17.41 -4.93
CA ARG A 117 -13.00 -18.01 -4.49
C ARG A 117 -13.55 -19.01 -5.51
N ARG A 118 -13.28 -18.81 -6.80
CA ARG A 118 -13.75 -19.65 -7.91
C ARG A 118 -12.81 -20.80 -8.26
N ALA A 119 -11.56 -20.76 -7.77
CA ALA A 119 -10.56 -21.80 -7.90
C ALA A 119 -10.69 -22.84 -6.77
#